data_AF-A0A0J0ZPU2-F1
#
_entry.id   AF-A0A0J0ZPU2-F1
#
_cell.length_a   1.000
_cell.length_b   1.000
_cell.length_c   1.000
_cell.angle_alpha   90.00
_cell.angle_beta   90.00
_cell.angle_gamma   90.00
#
_symmetry.space_group_name_H-M   'P 1'
#
loop_
_entity.id
_entity.type
_entity.pdbx_description
1 polymer ?
#
loop_
_entity_poly.entity_id
_entity_poly.type
_entity_poly.pdbx_seq_one_letter_code
_entity_poly.pdbx_strand_id
1 'polypeptide(L)'
;MTLILCPECKREISDQAKTCPQCGFPIEKSFKLKSSNWPPTVTPPPLPDLNHDNKNFTSASSKTEKNFNFFNLFWIFLLIFIISVFFFNSSLEDNTTSKSYSTNNNSNEKTKTSISNTNEDIQGDKKLTKEENSENEHLIEKDALIDDQLNEDQVKVAIAFIRLNDYKCDSVSSMAQTRDEKTIRVNCNNYKYKYYINDEGGKWVISLNN
;
A
#
# COMPACT_ATOMS: atom_id res chain seq x y z
N MET A 1 29.92 -22.10 19.32
CA MET A 1 29.32 -21.86 20.65
C MET A 1 28.69 -20.49 20.58
N THR A 2 27.39 -20.38 20.80
CA THR A 2 26.68 -19.11 20.64
C THR A 2 26.36 -18.56 22.03
N LEU A 3 26.60 -17.26 22.22
CA LEU A 3 26.22 -16.57 23.44
C LEU A 3 24.79 -16.07 23.29
N ILE A 4 23.97 -16.30 24.31
CA ILE A 4 22.60 -15.81 24.43
C ILE A 4 22.51 -14.89 25.64
N LEU A 5 21.50 -14.02 25.66
CA LEU A 5 21.22 -13.16 26.81
C LEU A 5 20.28 -13.86 27.79
N CYS A 6 20.62 -13.85 29.08
CA CYS A 6 19.72 -14.31 30.13
C CYS A 6 18.50 -13.38 30.22
N PRO A 7 17.26 -13.88 30.24
CA PRO A 7 16.06 -13.04 30.28
C PRO A 7 15.91 -12.26 31.60
N GLU A 8 16.44 -12.79 32.71
CA GLU A 8 16.37 -12.14 34.02
C GLU A 8 17.46 -11.07 34.19
N CYS A 9 18.73 -11.48 34.09
CA CYS A 9 19.86 -10.60 34.42
C CYS A 9 20.52 -9.94 33.21
N LYS A 10 20.06 -10.26 31.99
CA LYS A 10 20.53 -9.68 30.71
C LYS A 10 22.03 -9.84 30.45
N ARG A 11 22.68 -10.81 31.10
CA ARG A 11 24.09 -11.15 30.87
C ARG A 11 24.21 -12.23 29.80
N GLU A 12 25.34 -12.18 29.09
CA GLU A 12 25.71 -13.18 28.10
C GLU A 12 26.08 -14.50 28.80
N ILE A 13 25.46 -15.58 28.33
CA ILE A 13 25.66 -16.94 28.81
C ILE A 13 25.67 -17.89 27.60
N SER A 14 26.22 -19.10 27.76
CA SER A 14 26.18 -20.11 26.70
C SER A 14 24.74 -20.57 26.44
N ASP A 15 24.41 -20.76 25.16
CA ASP A 15 23.21 -21.44 24.66
C ASP A 15 22.98 -22.86 25.24
N GLN A 16 24.01 -23.49 25.80
CA GLN A 16 23.95 -24.83 26.41
C GLN A 16 23.80 -24.82 27.94
N ALA A 17 23.80 -23.65 28.58
CA ALA A 17 23.70 -23.56 30.03
C ALA A 17 22.31 -24.02 30.51
N LYS A 18 22.25 -24.96 31.48
CA LYS A 18 20.99 -25.40 32.10
C LYS A 18 20.36 -24.32 32.99
N THR A 19 21.22 -23.56 33.67
CA THR A 19 20.88 -22.44 34.54
C THR A 19 21.83 -21.28 34.30
N CYS A 20 21.36 -20.05 34.48
CA CYS A 20 22.23 -18.88 34.42
C CYS A 20 23.19 -18.90 35.61
N PRO A 21 24.52 -18.86 35.41
CA PRO A 21 25.49 -18.86 36.51
C PRO A 21 25.50 -17.57 37.32
N GLN A 22 24.85 -16.50 36.82
CA GLN A 22 24.85 -15.18 37.46
C GLN A 22 23.63 -14.93 38.35
N CYS A 23 22.45 -15.44 37.98
CA CYS A 23 21.22 -15.24 38.77
C CYS A 23 20.49 -16.54 39.12
N GLY A 24 20.95 -17.69 38.66
CA GLY A 24 20.32 -19.00 38.93
C GLY A 24 19.10 -19.33 38.08
N PHE A 25 18.70 -18.45 37.13
CA PHE A 25 17.51 -18.67 36.31
C PHE A 25 17.58 -19.96 35.46
N PRO A 26 16.54 -20.82 35.44
CA PRO A 26 16.55 -22.10 34.73
C PRO A 26 16.29 -21.93 33.22
N ILE A 27 17.37 -21.94 32.44
CA ILE A 27 17.38 -21.70 31.00
C ILE A 27 16.78 -22.88 30.20
N GLU A 28 17.03 -24.13 30.63
CA GLU A 28 16.52 -25.31 29.92
C GLU A 28 14.97 -25.32 29.83
N LYS A 29 14.30 -24.76 30.84
CA LYS A 29 12.84 -24.72 30.90
C LYS A 29 12.26 -23.62 30.01
N SER A 30 12.90 -22.46 29.94
CA SER A 30 12.39 -21.34 29.14
C SER A 30 12.45 -21.61 27.63
N PHE A 31 13.48 -22.31 27.15
CA PHE A 31 13.59 -22.65 25.72
C PHE A 31 12.68 -23.81 25.31
N LYS A 32 12.42 -24.78 26.20
CA LYS A 32 11.43 -25.82 25.94
C LYS A 32 10.02 -25.24 25.85
N LEU A 33 9.68 -24.24 26.67
CA LEU A 33 8.41 -23.52 26.53
C LEU A 33 8.38 -22.67 25.26
N LYS A 34 9.50 -22.09 24.82
CA LYS A 34 9.55 -21.35 23.54
C LYS A 34 9.47 -22.27 22.29
N SER A 35 9.86 -23.54 22.42
CA SER A 35 9.82 -24.53 21.34
C SER A 35 8.62 -25.49 21.41
N SER A 36 7.94 -25.62 22.55
CA SER A 36 6.78 -26.50 22.75
C SER A 36 5.49 -25.76 23.10
N ASN A 37 5.53 -24.44 23.24
CA ASN A 37 4.33 -23.61 23.26
C ASN A 37 4.17 -22.98 21.88
N TRP A 38 4.11 -23.83 20.85
CA TRP A 38 3.14 -23.55 19.83
C TRP A 38 1.79 -23.49 20.57
N PRO A 39 0.95 -22.45 20.38
CA PRO A 39 -0.44 -22.62 20.75
C PRO A 39 -0.90 -23.95 20.14
N PRO A 40 -1.78 -24.74 20.79
CA PRO A 40 -2.48 -25.77 20.05
C PRO A 40 -2.93 -25.11 18.76
N THR A 41 -2.73 -25.76 17.62
CA THR A 41 -3.24 -25.32 16.33
C THR A 41 -4.76 -25.16 16.47
N VAL A 42 -5.19 -24.06 17.07
CA VAL A 42 -6.42 -23.41 16.74
C VAL A 42 -6.11 -22.93 15.34
N THR A 43 -6.52 -23.75 14.39
CA THR A 43 -6.77 -23.28 13.03
C THR A 43 -7.40 -21.91 13.21
N PRO A 44 -6.73 -20.81 12.82
CA PRO A 44 -7.40 -19.53 12.82
C PRO A 44 -8.71 -19.75 12.06
N PRO A 45 -9.82 -19.13 12.49
CA PRO A 45 -11.06 -19.21 11.73
C PRO A 45 -10.70 -19.01 10.26
N PRO A 46 -11.12 -19.92 9.36
CA PRO A 46 -10.76 -19.81 7.95
C PRO A 46 -11.04 -18.37 7.54
N LEU A 47 -10.04 -17.73 6.93
CA LEU A 47 -10.26 -16.41 6.34
C LEU A 47 -11.55 -16.51 5.50
N PRO A 48 -12.42 -15.48 5.53
CA PRO A 48 -13.65 -15.49 4.76
C PRO A 48 -13.36 -16.03 3.37
N ASP A 49 -14.06 -17.11 3.01
CA ASP A 49 -13.89 -17.78 1.74
C ASP A 49 -14.01 -16.73 0.64
N LEU A 50 -12.92 -16.54 -0.12
CA LEU A 50 -12.84 -15.67 -1.30
C LEU A 50 -13.63 -16.30 -2.46
N ASN A 51 -14.78 -16.90 -2.17
CA ASN A 51 -15.74 -17.26 -3.17
C ASN A 51 -16.39 -15.97 -3.65
N HIS A 52 -15.92 -15.57 -4.82
CA HIS A 52 -16.50 -14.55 -5.66
C HIS A 52 -17.98 -14.88 -5.88
N ASP A 53 -18.86 -14.37 -5.02
CA ASP A 53 -20.28 -14.32 -5.33
C ASP A 53 -20.40 -13.48 -6.61
N ASN A 54 -20.61 -14.19 -7.72
CA ASN A 54 -21.18 -13.72 -8.97
C ASN A 54 -22.61 -13.20 -8.71
N LYS A 55 -22.71 -12.12 -7.95
CA LYS A 55 -23.87 -11.25 -7.94
C LYS A 55 -23.81 -10.53 -9.26
N ASN A 56 -24.83 -10.79 -10.09
CA ASN A 56 -25.27 -9.89 -11.14
C ASN A 56 -25.64 -8.55 -10.46
N PHE A 57 -24.62 -7.80 -10.08
CA PHE A 57 -24.75 -6.45 -9.65
C PHE A 57 -24.81 -5.66 -10.95
N THR A 58 -26.05 -5.45 -11.42
CA THR A 58 -26.40 -4.31 -12.26
C THR A 58 -26.11 -3.04 -11.47
N SER A 59 -24.83 -2.75 -11.31
CA SER A 59 -24.34 -1.43 -10.96
C SER A 59 -24.00 -0.72 -12.23
N ALA A 60 -24.75 0.35 -12.47
CA ALA A 60 -24.26 1.50 -13.18
C ALA A 60 -22.99 2.01 -12.46
N SER A 61 -21.85 1.44 -12.82
CA SER A 61 -20.53 2.03 -12.63
C SER A 61 -19.88 1.98 -14.00
N SER A 62 -19.80 3.15 -14.62
CA SER A 62 -19.16 3.35 -15.91
C SER A 62 -17.66 3.12 -15.77
N LYS A 63 -17.24 1.86 -15.79
CA LYS A 63 -15.93 1.51 -16.34
C LYS A 63 -16.01 1.80 -17.84
N THR A 64 -15.57 2.98 -18.25
CA THR A 64 -15.13 3.15 -19.64
C THR A 64 -13.80 2.41 -19.76
N GLU A 65 -13.87 1.08 -19.89
CA GLU A 65 -12.81 0.33 -20.55
C GLU A 65 -12.74 0.88 -21.97
N LYS A 66 -11.86 1.87 -22.17
CA LYS A 66 -11.49 2.28 -23.51
C LYS A 66 -10.69 1.13 -24.07
N ASN A 67 -11.37 0.21 -24.74
CA ASN A 67 -10.77 -0.55 -25.83
C ASN A 67 -10.16 0.48 -26.77
N PHE A 68 -8.86 0.72 -26.59
CA PHE A 68 -8.09 1.63 -27.43
C PHE A 68 -8.00 0.93 -28.79
N ASN A 69 -8.99 1.20 -29.63
CA ASN A 69 -9.05 0.72 -31.00
C ASN A 69 -7.81 1.26 -31.72
N PHE A 70 -6.72 0.48 -31.73
CA PHE A 70 -5.46 0.82 -32.40
C PHE A 70 -5.66 1.22 -33.86
N PHE A 71 -6.68 0.66 -34.52
CA PHE A 71 -7.10 1.08 -35.86
C PHE A 71 -7.47 2.57 -35.94
N ASN A 72 -8.11 3.13 -34.90
CA ASN A 72 -8.51 4.53 -34.90
C ASN A 72 -7.29 5.47 -34.76
N LEU A 73 -6.26 5.04 -34.02
CA LEU A 73 -4.98 5.77 -33.92
C LEU A 73 -4.23 5.76 -35.27
N PHE A 74 -4.24 4.62 -35.97
CA PHE A 74 -3.61 4.50 -37.28
C PHE A 74 -4.24 5.41 -38.33
N TRP A 75 -5.58 5.52 -38.36
CA TRP A 75 -6.28 6.46 -39.25
C TRP A 75 -5.96 7.92 -38.94
N ILE A 76 -5.80 8.30 -37.67
CA ILE A 76 -5.39 9.65 -37.26
C ILE A 76 -3.97 9.97 -37.75
N PHE A 77 -3.02 9.04 -37.57
CA PHE A 77 -1.65 9.23 -38.05
C PHE A 77 -1.58 9.32 -39.58
N LEU A 78 -2.37 8.52 -40.30
CA LEU A 78 -2.43 8.56 -41.76
C LEU A 78 -2.98 9.89 -42.29
N LEU A 79 -3.98 10.45 -41.61
CA LEU A 79 -4.56 11.76 -41.96
C LEU A 79 -3.55 12.90 -41.73
N ILE A 80 -2.82 12.87 -40.60
CA ILE A 80 -1.75 13.85 -40.30
C ILE A 80 -0.63 13.76 -41.34
N PHE A 81 -0.26 12.55 -41.77
CA PHE A 81 0.77 12.35 -42.79
C PHE A 81 0.37 12.97 -44.13
N ILE A 82 -0.87 12.75 -44.59
CA ILE A 82 -1.38 13.34 -45.84
C ILE A 82 -1.38 14.88 -45.78
N ILE A 83 -1.80 15.44 -44.65
CA ILE A 83 -1.79 16.90 -44.44
C ILE A 83 -0.35 17.45 -44.50
N SER A 84 0.60 16.76 -43.88
CA SER A 84 2.01 17.18 -43.89
C SER A 84 2.58 17.22 -45.31
N VAL A 85 2.30 16.19 -46.12
CA VAL A 85 2.74 16.13 -47.52
C VAL A 85 2.12 17.26 -48.35
N PHE A 86 0.87 17.64 -48.06
CA PHE A 86 0.21 18.74 -48.75
C PHE A 86 0.85 20.10 -48.42
N PHE A 87 1.16 20.35 -47.14
CA PHE A 87 1.86 21.56 -46.71
C PHE A 87 3.30 21.62 -47.20
N PHE A 88 4.02 20.50 -47.21
CA PHE A 88 5.36 20.42 -47.77
C PHE A 88 5.38 20.64 -49.29
N ASN A 89 4.39 20.13 -50.03
CA ASN A 89 4.24 20.43 -51.47
C ASN A 89 3.74 21.85 -51.76
N SER A 90 3.14 22.53 -50.78
CA SER A 90 2.67 23.92 -50.92
C SER A 90 3.76 24.96 -50.58
N SER A 91 4.93 24.53 -50.10
CA SER A 91 6.03 25.41 -49.71
C SER A 91 7.15 25.45 -50.75
N LEU A 92 6.79 25.67 -52.01
CA LEU A 92 7.74 26.14 -53.02
C LEU A 92 7.10 27.15 -53.96
N GLU A 93 6.79 28.35 -53.46
CA GLU A 93 6.90 29.55 -54.28
C GLU A 93 7.14 30.77 -53.39
N ASP A 94 8.14 31.55 -53.78
CA ASP A 94 8.88 32.47 -52.96
C ASP A 94 8.52 33.92 -53.34
N ASN A 95 8.53 34.81 -52.34
CA ASN A 95 8.80 36.26 -52.42
C ASN A 95 7.75 37.21 -53.07
N THR A 96 7.30 38.23 -52.31
CA THR A 96 7.86 39.60 -52.39
C THR A 96 7.07 40.64 -51.55
N THR A 97 7.80 41.24 -50.59
CA THR A 97 7.98 42.71 -50.44
C THR A 97 6.84 43.60 -49.89
N SER A 98 6.96 43.91 -48.59
CA SER A 98 7.25 45.25 -48.01
C SER A 98 6.20 46.06 -47.22
N LYS A 99 6.76 46.64 -46.14
CA LYS A 99 6.43 47.89 -45.41
C LYS A 99 5.15 47.86 -44.56
N SER A 100 5.10 48.40 -43.34
CA SER A 100 5.97 49.34 -42.62
C SER A 100 5.56 49.44 -41.14
N TYR A 101 6.54 49.76 -40.28
CA TYR A 101 6.49 50.43 -38.97
C TYR A 101 5.14 50.70 -38.30
N SER A 102 5.00 50.31 -37.02
CA SER A 102 5.12 51.27 -35.90
C SER A 102 5.03 50.62 -34.51
N THR A 103 5.92 51.13 -33.66
CA THR A 103 6.10 50.98 -32.20
C THR A 103 4.87 51.37 -31.38
N ASN A 104 4.58 50.67 -30.27
CA ASN A 104 4.45 51.29 -28.94
C ASN A 104 4.15 50.28 -27.81
N ASN A 105 5.14 50.17 -26.91
CA ASN A 105 5.12 50.42 -25.46
C ASN A 105 3.97 49.95 -24.55
N ASN A 106 4.44 49.36 -23.45
CA ASN A 106 3.94 49.44 -22.06
C ASN A 106 2.60 48.76 -21.74
N SER A 107 2.62 47.82 -20.80
CA SER A 107 2.44 48.13 -19.35
C SER A 107 2.30 46.85 -18.54
N ASN A 108 2.89 46.88 -17.35
CA ASN A 108 2.68 45.93 -16.26
C ASN A 108 1.19 45.83 -15.89
N GLU A 109 0.74 44.65 -15.47
CA GLU A 109 -0.20 44.58 -14.34
C GLU A 109 0.07 43.36 -13.47
N LYS A 110 -0.01 43.61 -12.16
CA LYS A 110 0.41 42.81 -11.03
C LYS A 110 -0.72 42.91 -10.00
N THR A 111 -1.44 41.82 -9.75
CA THR A 111 -2.40 41.70 -8.64
C THR A 111 -2.63 40.20 -8.47
N LYS A 112 -2.09 39.44 -7.50
CA LYS A 112 -2.12 39.50 -6.03
C LYS A 112 -3.52 39.65 -5.43
N THR A 113 -3.77 38.78 -4.43
CA THR A 113 -4.60 39.00 -3.22
C THR A 113 -5.89 38.15 -3.12
N SER A 114 -5.72 37.04 -2.39
CA SER A 114 -6.48 36.50 -1.23
C SER A 114 -8.01 36.62 -1.14
N ILE A 115 -8.63 35.60 -0.53
CA ILE A 115 -9.55 35.62 0.64
C ILE A 115 -10.20 34.20 0.67
N SER A 116 -9.77 33.23 1.50
CA SER A 116 -10.18 32.96 2.89
C SER A 116 -11.66 33.16 3.20
N ASN A 117 -12.43 32.08 3.37
CA ASN A 117 -13.66 32.08 4.17
C ASN A 117 -13.66 30.88 5.13
N THR A 118 -13.50 31.19 6.41
CA THR A 118 -13.93 30.39 7.56
C THR A 118 -15.31 30.85 8.03
N ASN A 119 -15.88 30.06 8.96
CA ASN A 119 -16.97 30.31 9.93
C ASN A 119 -18.25 29.53 9.56
N GLU A 120 -18.60 28.45 10.25
CA GLU A 120 -19.05 28.27 11.66
C GLU A 120 -20.58 28.19 11.73
N ASP A 121 -21.10 27.08 12.27
CA ASP A 121 -22.05 27.00 13.40
C ASP A 121 -22.94 25.73 13.41
N ILE A 122 -22.53 24.80 14.28
CA ILE A 122 -23.24 24.10 15.37
C ILE A 122 -24.79 24.03 15.36
N GLN A 123 -25.34 22.80 15.52
CA GLN A 123 -26.24 22.28 16.60
C GLN A 123 -26.97 21.02 16.04
N GLY A 124 -27.16 19.86 16.69
CA GLY A 124 -26.88 19.31 18.01
C GLY A 124 -27.39 17.84 18.08
N ASP A 125 -26.89 17.12 19.08
CA ASP A 125 -27.50 15.98 19.80
C ASP A 125 -27.81 14.65 19.07
N LYS A 126 -26.91 13.65 19.23
CA LYS A 126 -27.26 12.40 19.96
C LYS A 126 -26.05 11.53 20.31
N LYS A 127 -25.88 11.38 21.61
CA LYS A 127 -25.10 10.40 22.39
C LYS A 127 -25.27 8.95 21.92
N LEU A 128 -24.19 8.29 21.48
CA LEU A 128 -23.94 6.86 21.71
C LEU A 128 -22.45 6.51 21.46
N THR A 129 -21.73 6.23 22.55
CA THR A 129 -20.49 5.44 22.67
C THR A 129 -19.71 5.11 21.39
N LYS A 130 -18.54 5.76 21.23
CA LYS A 130 -17.40 5.30 20.41
C LYS A 130 -16.08 5.68 21.09
N GLU A 131 -15.79 5.05 22.22
CA GLU A 131 -14.44 4.96 22.77
C GLU A 131 -13.89 3.58 22.41
N GLU A 132 -13.58 3.35 21.14
CA GLU A 132 -12.85 2.15 20.68
C GLU A 132 -12.17 2.35 19.32
N ASN A 133 -11.88 3.60 18.94
CA ASN A 133 -11.30 3.95 17.63
C ASN A 133 -9.95 4.69 17.71
N SER A 134 -9.34 4.83 18.89
CA SER A 134 -8.13 5.65 19.07
C SER A 134 -6.80 4.88 18.92
N GLU A 135 -6.79 3.55 18.89
CA GLU A 135 -5.53 2.78 18.91
C GLU A 135 -5.14 2.20 17.54
N ASN A 136 -6.07 2.17 16.58
CA ASN A 136 -5.84 1.63 15.23
C ASN A 136 -5.45 2.68 14.18
N GLU A 137 -5.52 3.98 14.50
CA GLU A 137 -5.19 5.06 13.56
C GLU A 137 -3.69 5.12 13.22
N HIS A 138 -2.84 4.38 13.94
CA HIS A 138 -1.39 4.32 13.74
C HIS A 138 -0.89 2.96 13.19
N LEU A 139 -1.74 2.15 12.56
CA LEU A 139 -1.31 0.87 11.95
C LEU A 139 -0.95 1.00 10.47
N ILE A 140 -1.52 1.99 9.79
CA ILE A 140 -1.36 2.20 8.34
C ILE A 140 -0.72 3.56 8.13
N GLU A 141 0.34 3.61 7.32
CA GLU A 141 1.03 4.86 6.99
C GLU A 141 0.12 5.77 6.14
N LYS A 142 0.30 7.09 6.25
CA LYS A 142 -0.59 8.07 5.59
C LYS A 142 -0.56 7.97 4.05
N ASP A 143 0.56 7.54 3.52
CA ASP A 143 0.87 7.32 2.11
C ASP A 143 0.88 5.82 1.75
N ALA A 144 0.28 4.97 2.60
CA ALA A 144 0.27 3.54 2.38
C ALA A 144 -0.47 3.17 1.08
N LEU A 145 0.17 2.32 0.28
CA LEU A 145 -0.42 1.80 -0.96
C LEU A 145 -1.11 0.46 -0.68
N ILE A 146 -2.43 0.48 -0.48
CA ILE A 146 -3.26 -0.71 -0.28
C ILE A 146 -4.01 -1.03 -1.57
N ASP A 147 -3.88 -2.27 -2.03
CA ASP A 147 -4.61 -2.82 -3.18
C ASP A 147 -6.12 -2.72 -2.95
N ASP A 148 -6.86 -2.25 -3.95
CA ASP A 148 -8.30 -2.01 -3.88
C ASP A 148 -9.12 -3.29 -3.76
N GLN A 149 -8.49 -4.45 -4.00
CA GLN A 149 -9.08 -5.76 -3.80
C GLN A 149 -9.09 -6.20 -2.32
N LEU A 150 -8.38 -5.48 -1.43
CA LEU A 150 -8.30 -5.80 -0.01
C LEU A 150 -9.24 -4.93 0.81
N ASN A 151 -10.11 -5.58 1.58
CA ASN A 151 -10.98 -4.91 2.54
C ASN A 151 -10.20 -4.54 3.82
N GLU A 152 -10.69 -3.53 4.55
CA GLU A 152 -10.08 -3.05 5.79
C GLU A 152 -9.83 -4.18 6.81
N ASP A 153 -10.78 -5.11 6.95
CA ASP A 153 -10.65 -6.26 7.85
C ASP A 153 -9.55 -7.22 7.41
N GLN A 154 -9.36 -7.44 6.11
CA GLN A 154 -8.28 -8.29 5.59
C GLN A 154 -6.92 -7.66 5.88
N VAL A 155 -6.81 -6.34 5.74
CA VAL A 155 -5.60 -5.59 6.08
C VAL A 155 -5.29 -5.75 7.57
N LYS A 156 -6.29 -5.56 8.45
CA LYS A 156 -6.12 -5.74 9.91
C LYS A 156 -5.69 -7.16 10.28
N VAL A 157 -6.33 -8.17 9.69
CA VAL A 157 -6.01 -9.58 9.94
C VAL A 157 -4.59 -9.91 9.48
N ALA A 158 -4.17 -9.45 8.30
CA ALA A 158 -2.81 -9.66 7.81
C ALA A 158 -1.76 -9.03 8.74
N ILE A 159 -1.99 -7.80 9.22
CA ILE A 159 -1.11 -7.12 10.18
C ILE A 159 -1.04 -7.90 11.49
N ALA A 160 -2.19 -8.29 12.03
CA ALA A 160 -2.28 -9.05 13.27
C ALA A 160 -1.53 -10.39 13.14
N PHE A 161 -1.71 -11.08 12.01
CA PHE A 161 -1.03 -12.34 11.74
C PHE A 161 0.50 -12.18 11.72
N ILE A 162 1.03 -11.13 11.09
CA ILE A 162 2.46 -10.82 11.09
C ILE A 162 2.98 -10.62 12.52
N ARG A 163 2.29 -9.79 13.31
CA ARG A 163 2.70 -9.47 14.69
C ARG A 163 2.62 -10.64 15.65
N LEU A 164 1.57 -11.48 15.53
CA LEU A 164 1.39 -12.68 16.35
C LEU A 164 2.47 -13.74 16.11
N ASN A 165 3.15 -13.69 14.97
CA ASN A 165 4.29 -14.53 14.64
C ASN A 165 5.65 -13.86 14.96
N ASP A 166 5.66 -12.87 15.86
CA ASP A 166 6.85 -12.14 16.32
C ASP A 166 7.63 -11.39 15.21
N TYR A 167 7.02 -11.11 14.05
CA TYR A 167 7.63 -10.29 13.00
C TYR A 167 7.40 -8.79 13.27
N LYS A 168 8.38 -7.96 12.86
CA LYS A 168 8.33 -6.51 13.03
C LYS A 168 7.46 -5.85 11.95
N CYS A 169 6.29 -5.36 12.34
CA CYS A 169 5.44 -4.56 11.47
C CYS A 169 4.65 -3.56 12.32
N ASP A 170 5.28 -2.45 12.69
CA ASP A 170 4.70 -1.40 13.53
C ASP A 170 3.73 -0.52 12.73
N SER A 171 4.01 -0.32 11.45
CA SER A 171 3.18 0.38 10.48
C SER A 171 3.22 -0.30 9.11
N VAL A 172 2.14 -0.23 8.34
CA VAL A 172 2.05 -0.76 6.97
C VAL A 172 2.28 0.33 5.94
N SER A 173 3.27 0.11 5.06
CA SER A 173 3.61 1.00 3.94
C SER A 173 2.91 0.59 2.65
N SER A 174 2.68 -0.70 2.44
CA SER A 174 1.86 -1.16 1.33
C SER A 174 1.38 -2.58 1.55
N MET A 175 0.23 -2.91 0.99
CA MET A 175 -0.29 -4.27 0.97
C MET A 175 -0.93 -4.55 -0.38
N ALA A 176 -0.55 -5.65 -1.02
CA ALA A 176 -1.12 -6.02 -2.32
C ALA A 176 -1.27 -7.51 -2.48
N GLN A 177 -2.36 -7.91 -3.13
CA GLN A 177 -2.56 -9.29 -3.52
C GLN A 177 -1.78 -9.55 -4.81
N THR A 178 -1.07 -10.68 -4.89
CA THR A 178 -0.34 -11.05 -6.09
C THR A 178 -1.27 -11.63 -7.15
N ARG A 179 -0.80 -11.74 -8.39
CA ARG A 179 -1.59 -12.26 -9.53
C ARG A 179 -2.08 -13.69 -9.37
N ASP A 180 -1.41 -14.49 -8.55
CA ASP A 180 -1.82 -15.85 -8.21
C ASP A 180 -2.92 -15.90 -7.15
N GLU A 181 -3.37 -14.75 -6.61
CA GLU A 181 -4.42 -14.56 -5.60
C GLU A 181 -4.17 -15.26 -4.25
N LYS A 182 -3.16 -16.11 -4.17
CA LYS A 182 -2.80 -16.93 -3.01
C LYS A 182 -1.79 -16.28 -2.09
N THR A 183 -1.16 -15.19 -2.54
CA THR A 183 -0.10 -14.53 -1.80
C THR A 183 -0.46 -13.07 -1.56
N ILE A 184 -0.41 -12.66 -0.29
CA ILE A 184 -0.52 -11.26 0.10
C ILE A 184 0.89 -10.75 0.40
N ARG A 185 1.32 -9.74 -0.35
CA ARG A 185 2.58 -9.04 -0.09
C ARG A 185 2.32 -7.88 0.86
N VAL A 186 3.09 -7.82 1.93
CA VAL A 186 3.01 -6.73 2.92
C VAL A 186 4.38 -6.09 3.05
N ASN A 187 4.47 -4.78 2.85
CA ASN A 187 5.65 -3.98 3.20
C ASN A 187 5.35 -3.16 4.46
N CYS A 188 6.25 -3.21 5.44
CA CYS A 188 6.08 -2.54 6.72
C CYS A 188 7.22 -1.56 7.03
N ASN A 189 6.93 -0.60 7.91
CA ASN A 189 7.87 0.35 8.49
C ASN A 189 8.65 1.13 7.43
N ASN A 190 7.95 1.89 6.61
CA ASN A 190 8.47 2.60 5.44
C ASN A 190 9.29 1.70 4.50
N TYR A 191 8.68 0.59 4.04
CA TYR A 191 9.28 -0.41 3.15
C TYR A 191 10.56 -1.10 3.65
N LYS A 192 10.88 -0.96 4.95
CA LYS A 192 12.05 -1.59 5.56
C LYS A 192 11.94 -3.11 5.61
N TYR A 193 10.72 -3.62 5.81
CA TYR A 193 10.45 -5.04 5.88
C TYR A 193 9.47 -5.45 4.78
N LYS A 194 9.67 -6.65 4.23
CA LYS A 194 8.83 -7.24 3.20
C LYS A 194 8.46 -8.67 3.57
N TYR A 195 7.17 -8.93 3.63
CA TYR A 195 6.58 -10.19 3.99
C TYR A 195 5.67 -10.70 2.88
N TYR A 196 5.59 -12.02 2.77
CA TYR A 196 4.63 -12.72 1.92
C TYR A 196 3.82 -13.64 2.81
N ILE A 197 2.51 -13.45 2.81
CA ILE A 197 1.56 -14.30 3.51
C ILE A 197 0.95 -15.23 2.46
N ASN A 198 1.23 -16.52 2.57
CA ASN A 198 0.78 -17.53 1.60
C ASN A 198 -0.20 -18.50 2.28
N ASP A 199 -1.20 -18.95 1.53
CA ASP A 199 -2.04 -20.08 1.93
C ASP A 199 -1.51 -21.40 1.35
N GLU A 200 -0.94 -22.24 2.22
CA GLU A 200 -0.45 -23.59 1.91
C GLU A 200 -1.49 -24.66 2.29
N GLY A 201 -2.68 -24.60 1.68
CA GLY A 201 -3.74 -25.60 1.87
C GLY A 201 -4.48 -25.46 3.20
N GLY A 202 -4.90 -24.24 3.54
CA GLY A 202 -5.50 -23.85 4.81
C GLY A 202 -4.49 -23.50 5.90
N LYS A 203 -3.19 -23.62 5.60
CA LYS A 203 -2.10 -23.26 6.50
C LYS A 203 -1.45 -21.97 6.03
N TRP A 204 -1.74 -20.90 6.75
CA TRP A 204 -1.13 -19.60 6.50
C TRP A 204 0.33 -19.58 6.95
N VAL A 205 1.24 -19.17 6.06
CA VAL A 205 2.69 -19.12 6.32
C VAL A 205 3.22 -17.74 5.93
N ILE A 206 4.10 -17.19 6.77
CA ILE A 206 4.82 -15.96 6.47
C ILE A 206 6.21 -16.33 5.94
N SER A 207 6.56 -15.83 4.76
CA SER A 207 7.91 -15.93 4.21
C SER A 207 8.56 -14.56 4.04
N LEU A 208 9.89 -14.54 4.14
CA LEU A 208 10.74 -13.39 3.86
C LEU A 208 11.31 -13.57 2.46
N ASN A 209 11.23 -12.55 1.59
CA ASN A 209 12.07 -12.57 0.39
C ASN A 209 13.52 -12.46 0.87
N ASN A 210 14.33 -13.45 0.53
CA ASN A 210 15.78 -13.30 0.52
C ASN A 210 16.22 -13.16 -0.94
#